data_AF-A0AB39TXC1-F1
#
_entry.id   AF-A0AB39TXC1-F1
#
_cell.length_a   1.000
_cell.length_b   1.000
_cell.length_c   1.000
_cell.angle_alpha   90.00
_cell.angle_beta   90.00
_cell.angle_gamma   90.00
#
_symmetry.space_group_name_H-M   'P 1'
#
loop_
_entity.id
_entity.type
_entity.pdbx_description
1 polymer ?
#
loop_
_entity_poly.entity_id
_entity_poly.type
_entity_poly.pdbx_seq_one_letter_code
_entity_poly.pdbx_strand_id
1 'polypeptide(L)'
;MTAIPASLDLPVRRRRHARLIAALTTTVGACASAAQALYQPVADAPPGQEAVVVDPLPVVYLGHTAAPLLEAARAEDEARWPAAVAREREQSERTSAARVALARAQEIVEEPGSSWPVPLPTAEQGAVIDLAGAGDEVAELWRGDPAKAAVLVRELAACGEFTAAEVLDAAVDVAIGAGLLALNEAGTAPDPSMMAEQCLGAVPYLVLAVALASADLD
;
A
#
# COMPACT_ATOMS: atom_id res chain seq x y z
N MET A 1 1.09 40.41 -19.69
CA MET A 1 1.43 38.98 -19.62
C MET A 1 1.41 38.57 -18.16
N THR A 2 0.25 38.12 -17.69
CA THR A 2 0.03 37.65 -16.32
C THR A 2 0.63 36.26 -16.17
N ALA A 3 1.64 36.12 -15.33
CA ALA A 3 2.19 34.83 -14.94
C ALA A 3 1.07 34.02 -14.25
N ILE A 4 0.71 32.89 -14.84
CA ILE A 4 -0.14 31.90 -14.20
C ILE A 4 0.67 31.37 -13.00
N PRO A 5 0.12 31.39 -11.77
CA PRO A 5 0.84 30.86 -10.62
C PRO A 5 1.12 29.37 -10.84
N ALA A 6 2.37 28.96 -10.62
CA ALA A 6 2.87 27.59 -10.79
C ALA A 6 2.14 26.52 -9.93
N SER A 7 1.15 26.93 -9.12
CA SER A 7 0.28 26.04 -8.36
C SER A 7 -0.82 25.37 -9.19
N LEU A 8 -1.05 25.79 -10.45
CA LEU A 8 -2.17 25.31 -11.26
C LEU A 8 -1.90 24.08 -12.14
N ASP A 9 -0.67 23.55 -12.20
CA ASP A 9 -0.29 22.52 -13.19
C ASP A 9 0.03 21.13 -12.62
N LEU A 10 -0.04 20.92 -11.29
CA LEU A 10 0.20 19.58 -10.74
C LEU A 10 -1.07 18.72 -10.82
N PRO A 11 -0.97 17.47 -11.29
CA PRO A 11 -2.12 16.60 -11.36
C PRO A 11 -2.64 16.30 -9.96
N VAL A 12 -3.96 16.28 -9.82
CA VAL A 12 -4.66 15.72 -8.65
C VAL A 12 -4.13 14.30 -8.39
N ARG A 13 -4.00 13.90 -7.11
CA ARG A 13 -3.32 12.67 -6.70
C ARG A 13 -3.86 11.43 -7.40
N ARG A 14 -5.18 11.30 -7.56
CA ARG A 14 -5.78 10.21 -8.35
C ARG A 14 -5.22 10.11 -9.78
N ARG A 15 -4.98 11.25 -10.44
CA ARG A 15 -4.43 11.29 -11.81
C ARG A 15 -2.93 10.96 -11.82
N ARG A 16 -2.21 11.22 -10.73
CA ARG A 16 -0.83 10.81 -10.53
C ARG A 16 -0.73 9.28 -10.45
N HIS A 17 -1.64 8.63 -9.73
CA HIS A 17 -1.64 7.17 -9.48
C HIS A 17 -2.49 6.34 -10.45
N ALA A 18 -2.85 6.88 -11.61
CA ALA A 18 -3.85 6.27 -12.48
C ALA A 18 -3.47 4.86 -12.97
N ARG A 19 -2.19 4.59 -13.27
CA ARG A 19 -1.75 3.25 -13.66
C ARG A 19 -1.63 2.34 -12.48
N LEU A 20 -1.14 2.82 -11.33
CA LEU A 20 -1.13 2.02 -10.11
C LEU A 20 -2.55 1.55 -9.77
N ILE A 21 -3.55 2.44 -9.84
CA ILE A 21 -4.97 2.11 -9.63
C ILE A 21 -5.45 1.06 -10.64
N ALA A 22 -5.13 1.24 -11.92
CA ALA A 22 -5.51 0.29 -12.97
C ALA A 22 -4.85 -1.09 -12.78
N ALA A 23 -3.57 -1.11 -12.39
CA ALA A 23 -2.80 -2.30 -12.10
C ALA A 23 -3.37 -3.05 -10.89
N LEU A 24 -3.65 -2.35 -9.79
CA LEU A 24 -4.32 -2.93 -8.62
C LEU A 24 -5.68 -3.53 -8.96
N THR A 25 -6.49 -2.82 -9.75
CA THR A 25 -7.80 -3.30 -10.20
C THR A 25 -7.66 -4.56 -11.07
N THR A 26 -6.62 -4.61 -11.92
CA THR A 26 -6.30 -5.79 -12.72
C THR A 26 -5.90 -6.96 -11.83
N THR A 27 -5.06 -6.74 -10.81
CA THR A 27 -4.66 -7.77 -9.84
C THR A 27 -5.87 -8.31 -9.06
N VAL A 28 -6.82 -7.45 -8.66
CA VAL A 28 -8.09 -7.88 -8.04
C VAL A 28 -8.86 -8.83 -8.97
N GLY A 29 -9.00 -8.48 -10.25
CA GLY A 29 -9.64 -9.34 -11.25
C GLY A 29 -8.88 -10.67 -11.47
N ALA A 30 -7.55 -10.62 -11.40
CA ALA A 30 -6.71 -11.81 -11.49
C ALA A 30 -6.89 -12.74 -10.28
N CYS A 31 -7.11 -12.22 -9.08
CA CYS A 31 -7.44 -13.03 -7.90
C CYS A 31 -8.72 -13.84 -8.12
N ALA A 32 -9.77 -13.18 -8.61
CA ALA A 32 -11.05 -13.83 -8.91
C ALA A 32 -10.90 -14.91 -10.00
N SER A 33 -10.18 -14.59 -11.08
CA SER A 33 -9.92 -15.54 -12.18
C SER A 33 -9.11 -16.75 -11.70
N ALA A 34 -8.09 -16.53 -10.87
CA ALA A 34 -7.24 -17.60 -10.35
C ALA A 34 -8.02 -18.52 -9.38
N ALA A 35 -8.82 -17.95 -8.48
CA ALA A 35 -9.69 -18.75 -7.61
C ALA A 35 -10.75 -19.52 -8.40
N GLN A 36 -11.35 -18.89 -9.43
CA GLN A 36 -12.30 -19.56 -10.31
C GLN A 36 -11.66 -20.76 -11.02
N ALA A 37 -10.40 -20.67 -11.44
CA ALA A 37 -9.71 -21.80 -12.07
C ALA A 37 -9.59 -23.04 -11.16
N LEU A 38 -9.63 -22.84 -9.83
CA LEU A 38 -9.60 -23.92 -8.84
C LEU A 38 -11.00 -24.44 -8.51
N TYR A 39 -12.00 -23.55 -8.40
CA TYR A 39 -13.36 -23.95 -8.06
C TYR A 39 -14.18 -24.47 -9.26
N GLN A 40 -13.93 -23.97 -10.47
CA GLN A 40 -14.73 -24.32 -11.64
C GLN A 40 -14.67 -25.82 -11.97
N PRO A 41 -13.49 -26.49 -11.99
CA PRO A 41 -13.46 -27.93 -12.24
C PRO A 41 -14.20 -28.74 -11.17
N VAL A 42 -14.20 -28.27 -9.91
CA VAL A 42 -14.94 -28.90 -8.81
C VAL A 42 -16.44 -28.74 -9.01
N ALA A 43 -16.88 -27.54 -9.43
CA ALA A 43 -18.28 -27.26 -9.73
C ALA A 43 -18.81 -28.06 -10.94
N ASP A 44 -17.97 -28.30 -11.94
CA ASP A 44 -18.32 -29.05 -13.15
C ASP A 44 -18.25 -30.58 -12.96
N ALA A 45 -17.69 -31.05 -11.84
CA ALA A 45 -17.54 -32.48 -11.57
C ALA A 45 -18.89 -33.15 -11.26
N PRO A 46 -19.11 -34.41 -11.71
CA PRO A 46 -20.32 -35.16 -11.36
C PRO A 46 -20.46 -35.38 -9.84
N PRO A 47 -21.68 -35.45 -9.28
CA PRO A 47 -21.93 -35.55 -7.83
C PRO A 47 -21.35 -36.77 -7.08
N GLY A 48 -20.70 -37.70 -7.77
CA GLY A 48 -20.04 -38.89 -7.19
C GLY A 48 -18.54 -38.96 -7.46
N GLN A 49 -17.95 -37.95 -8.08
CA GLN A 49 -16.52 -37.91 -8.33
C GLN A 49 -15.79 -37.31 -7.11
N GLU A 50 -15.11 -38.17 -6.35
CA GLU A 50 -14.43 -37.78 -5.11
C GLU A 50 -13.10 -37.02 -5.35
N ALA A 51 -12.44 -37.25 -6.49
CA ALA A 51 -11.17 -36.62 -6.84
C ALA A 51 -11.28 -35.80 -8.12
N VAL A 52 -11.06 -34.49 -8.00
CA VAL A 52 -11.04 -33.54 -9.12
C VAL A 52 -9.63 -33.00 -9.27
N VAL A 53 -9.04 -33.15 -10.45
CA VAL A 53 -7.73 -32.58 -10.76
C VAL A 53 -7.92 -31.10 -11.07
N VAL A 54 -7.18 -30.25 -10.37
CA VAL A 54 -7.18 -28.79 -10.55
C VAL A 54 -5.76 -28.30 -10.78
N ASP A 55 -5.61 -27.19 -11.48
CA ASP A 55 -4.31 -26.57 -11.74
C ASP A 55 -4.05 -25.39 -10.78
N PRO A 56 -3.13 -25.52 -9.81
CA PRO A 56 -2.79 -24.46 -8.86
C PRO A 56 -1.97 -23.32 -9.46
N LEU A 57 -1.42 -23.50 -10.67
CA LEU A 57 -0.49 -22.55 -11.27
C LEU A 57 -1.00 -21.11 -11.36
N PRO A 58 -2.27 -20.80 -11.68
CA PRO A 58 -2.75 -19.43 -11.73
C PRO A 58 -2.53 -18.65 -10.43
N VAL A 59 -2.77 -19.26 -9.26
CA VAL A 59 -2.55 -18.63 -7.96
C VAL A 59 -1.06 -18.45 -7.68
N VAL A 60 -0.25 -19.49 -7.97
CA VAL A 60 1.21 -19.41 -7.81
C VAL A 60 1.80 -18.30 -8.67
N TYR A 61 1.44 -18.24 -9.95
CA TYR A 61 1.93 -17.19 -10.86
C TYR A 61 1.50 -15.80 -10.42
N LEU A 62 0.28 -15.63 -9.93
CA LEU A 62 -0.20 -14.35 -9.43
C LEU A 62 0.67 -13.84 -8.26
N GLY A 63 1.01 -14.70 -7.31
CA GLY A 63 1.90 -14.36 -6.19
C GLY A 63 3.28 -13.87 -6.63
N HIS A 64 3.83 -14.43 -7.71
CA HIS A 64 5.15 -14.04 -8.25
C HIS A 64 5.12 -12.81 -9.16
N THR A 65 3.97 -12.51 -9.78
CA THR A 65 3.88 -11.49 -10.84
C THR A 65 3.20 -10.20 -10.37
N ALA A 66 2.42 -10.23 -9.29
CA ALA A 66 1.71 -9.06 -8.80
C ALA A 66 2.66 -7.92 -8.37
N ALA A 67 3.70 -8.21 -7.58
CA ALA A 67 4.65 -7.20 -7.11
C ALA A 67 5.37 -6.45 -8.26
N PRO A 68 6.07 -7.12 -9.20
CA PRO A 68 6.75 -6.42 -10.29
C PRO A 68 5.79 -5.67 -11.22
N LEU A 69 4.54 -6.13 -11.37
CA LEU A 69 3.51 -5.42 -12.12
C LEU A 69 3.12 -4.09 -11.46
N LEU A 70 2.95 -4.09 -10.13
CA LEU A 70 2.62 -2.87 -9.37
C LEU A 70 3.79 -1.89 -9.34
N GLU A 71 5.02 -2.38 -9.20
CA GLU A 71 6.24 -1.57 -9.27
C GLU A 71 6.39 -0.90 -10.65
N ALA A 72 6.19 -1.66 -11.74
CA ALA A 72 6.23 -1.12 -13.09
C ALA A 72 5.16 -0.02 -13.31
N ALA A 73 3.93 -0.26 -12.83
CA ALA A 73 2.85 0.72 -12.93
C ALA A 73 3.18 2.02 -12.18
N ARG A 74 3.78 1.93 -10.99
CA ARG A 74 4.26 3.09 -10.22
C ARG A 74 5.36 3.85 -10.96
N ALA A 75 6.36 3.13 -11.48
CA ALA A 75 7.45 3.75 -12.24
C ALA A 75 6.95 4.50 -13.49
N GLU A 76 5.96 3.94 -14.20
CA GLU A 76 5.34 4.61 -15.35
C GLU A 76 4.52 5.86 -14.97
N ASP A 77 3.91 5.86 -13.79
CA ASP A 77 3.20 7.02 -13.26
C ASP A 77 4.19 8.13 -12.81
N GLU A 78 5.28 7.76 -12.14
CA GLU A 78 6.36 8.69 -11.79
C GLU A 78 7.00 9.32 -13.03
N ALA A 79 7.35 8.51 -14.03
CA ALA A 79 7.98 8.97 -15.28
C ALA A 79 7.09 9.94 -16.07
N ARG A 80 5.77 9.86 -15.89
CA ARG A 80 4.81 10.75 -16.55
C ARG A 80 4.77 12.14 -15.91
N TRP A 81 5.07 12.25 -14.62
CA TRP A 81 4.90 13.47 -13.84
C TRP A 81 6.20 13.92 -13.14
N PRO A 82 7.32 14.10 -13.85
CA PRO A 82 8.63 14.32 -13.24
C PRO A 82 8.71 15.59 -12.38
N ALA A 83 7.98 16.65 -12.74
CA ALA A 83 7.93 17.88 -11.94
C ALA A 83 7.15 17.69 -10.62
N ALA A 84 6.09 16.88 -10.62
CA ALA A 84 5.35 16.54 -9.41
C ALA A 84 6.24 15.71 -8.48
N VAL A 85 6.87 14.66 -9.01
CA VAL A 85 7.79 13.79 -8.27
C VAL A 85 8.94 14.59 -7.67
N ALA A 86 9.54 15.52 -8.42
CA ALA A 86 10.63 16.36 -7.90
C ALA A 86 10.17 17.22 -6.71
N ARG A 87 8.98 17.83 -6.79
CA ARG A 87 8.42 18.64 -5.71
C ARG A 87 8.09 17.79 -4.48
N GLU A 88 7.51 16.62 -4.68
CA GLU A 88 7.19 15.68 -3.61
C GLU A 88 8.46 15.22 -2.90
N ARG A 89 9.51 14.87 -3.65
CA ARG A 89 10.82 14.53 -3.06
C ARG A 89 11.41 15.66 -2.23
N GLU A 90 11.39 16.89 -2.74
CA GLU A 90 11.85 18.05 -1.98
C GLU A 90 11.02 18.26 -0.70
N GLN A 91 9.71 18.02 -0.76
CA GLN A 91 8.84 18.10 0.40
C GLN A 91 9.11 16.97 1.41
N SER A 92 9.33 15.75 0.93
CA SER A 92 9.69 14.59 1.73
C SER A 92 11.04 14.73 2.41
N GLU A 93 12.02 15.36 1.76
CA GLU A 93 13.30 15.68 2.40
C GLU A 93 13.10 16.64 3.58
N ARG A 94 12.22 17.65 3.43
CA ARG A 94 11.90 18.60 4.51
C ARG A 94 11.15 17.93 5.67
N THR A 95 10.13 17.13 5.39
CA THR A 95 9.35 16.45 6.45
C THR A 95 10.17 15.36 7.14
N SER A 96 11.00 14.63 6.40
CA SER A 96 11.96 13.67 6.96
C SER A 96 12.95 14.35 7.91
N ALA A 97 13.53 15.48 7.52
CA ALA A 97 14.42 16.24 8.40
C ALA A 97 13.70 16.71 9.69
N ALA A 98 12.42 17.10 9.60
CA ALA A 98 11.61 17.46 10.76
C ALA A 98 11.39 16.28 11.71
N ARG A 99 11.01 15.10 11.19
CA ARG A 99 10.84 13.87 11.99
C ARG A 99 12.14 13.45 12.68
N VAL A 100 13.26 13.50 11.96
CA VAL A 100 14.58 13.20 12.55
C VAL A 100 14.93 14.19 13.66
N ALA A 101 14.64 15.48 13.47
CA ALA A 101 14.87 16.49 14.51
C ALA A 101 14.01 16.25 15.76
N LEU A 102 12.74 15.83 15.59
CA LEU A 102 11.86 15.47 16.69
C LEU A 102 12.37 14.22 17.43
N ALA A 103 12.69 13.14 16.71
CA ALA A 103 13.21 11.91 17.30
C ALA A 103 14.48 12.16 18.12
N ARG A 104 15.42 12.97 17.58
CA ARG A 104 16.62 13.39 18.33
C ARG A 104 16.28 14.23 19.57
N ALA A 105 15.25 15.06 19.52
CA ALA A 105 14.82 15.83 20.67
C ALA A 105 14.19 14.92 21.75
N GLN A 106 13.42 13.90 21.36
CA GLN A 106 12.85 12.90 22.26
C GLN A 106 13.95 12.09 22.96
N GLU A 107 14.99 11.66 22.22
CA GLU A 107 16.16 10.97 22.79
C GLU A 107 16.85 11.78 23.91
N ILE A 108 16.81 13.12 23.85
CA ILE A 108 17.41 13.99 24.88
C ILE A 108 16.53 14.10 26.12
N VAL A 109 15.20 13.99 25.96
CA VAL A 109 14.21 14.17 27.03
C VAL A 109 13.93 12.87 27.76
N GLU A 110 13.98 11.73 27.07
CA GLU A 110 13.76 10.42 27.67
C GLU A 110 14.99 9.94 28.46
N GLU A 111 14.81 9.62 29.75
CA GLU A 111 15.86 8.96 30.52
C GLU A 111 16.13 7.58 29.93
N PRO A 112 17.39 7.17 29.72
CA PRO A 112 17.70 5.87 29.14
C PRO A 112 17.16 4.76 30.05
N GLY A 113 16.09 4.11 29.60
CA GLY A 113 15.54 2.93 30.26
C GLY A 113 16.60 1.83 30.39
N SER A 114 16.47 1.02 31.44
CA SER A 114 17.37 -0.11 31.74
C SER A 114 17.70 -0.91 30.48
N SER A 115 19.00 -1.08 30.21
CA SER A 115 19.56 -1.65 28.98
C SER A 115 18.81 -2.89 28.49
N TRP A 116 18.00 -2.73 27.45
CA TRP A 116 17.48 -3.86 26.69
C TRP A 116 18.58 -4.42 25.78
N PRO A 117 18.60 -5.73 25.52
CA PRO A 117 19.66 -6.36 24.71
C PRO A 117 19.56 -6.03 23.20
N VAL A 118 18.57 -5.24 22.77
CA VAL A 118 18.35 -4.84 21.38
C VAL A 118 18.71 -3.36 21.22
N PRO A 119 19.57 -2.99 20.26
CA PRO A 119 19.84 -1.59 19.95
C PRO A 119 18.53 -0.85 19.61
N LEU A 120 18.32 0.33 20.21
CA LEU A 120 17.23 1.21 19.81
C LEU A 120 17.46 1.70 18.37
N PRO A 121 16.39 1.93 17.59
CA PRO A 121 16.51 2.54 16.27
C PRO A 121 17.22 3.90 16.36
N THR A 122 18.02 4.25 15.35
CA THR A 122 18.53 5.62 15.23
C THR A 122 17.37 6.58 14.94
N ALA A 123 17.51 7.87 15.22
CA ALA A 123 16.52 8.88 14.86
C ALA A 123 16.08 8.84 13.38
N GLU A 124 16.99 8.52 12.46
CA GLU A 124 16.66 8.32 11.04
C GLU A 124 15.79 7.08 10.80
N GLN A 125 16.09 5.98 11.51
CA GLN A 125 15.27 4.77 11.46
C GLN A 125 13.91 5.00 12.11
N GLY A 126 13.85 5.71 13.23
CA GLY A 126 12.62 6.14 13.89
C GLY A 126 11.73 6.97 12.96
N ALA A 127 12.28 7.99 12.31
CA ALA A 127 11.54 8.84 11.37
C ALA A 127 10.91 8.08 10.18
N VAL A 128 11.52 6.95 9.76
CA VAL A 128 10.96 6.05 8.74
C VAL A 128 9.88 5.16 9.33
N ILE A 129 10.11 4.61 10.53
CA ILE A 129 9.13 3.80 11.27
C ILE A 129 7.87 4.63 11.55
N ASP A 130 8.01 5.90 11.95
CA ASP A 130 6.89 6.79 12.23
C ASP A 130 6.02 7.04 11.00
N LEU A 131 6.62 7.24 9.83
CA LEU A 131 5.87 7.39 8.58
C LEU A 131 5.15 6.09 8.21
N ALA A 132 5.81 4.93 8.37
CA ALA A 132 5.19 3.64 8.13
C ALA A 132 4.03 3.39 9.11
N GLY A 133 4.20 3.72 10.38
CA GLY A 133 3.18 3.62 11.43
C GLY A 133 1.98 4.54 11.18
N ALA A 134 2.23 5.78 10.75
CA ALA A 134 1.17 6.69 10.33
C ALA A 134 0.38 6.14 9.13
N GLY A 135 1.08 5.57 8.14
CA GLY A 135 0.46 4.90 7.00
C GLY A 135 -0.40 3.71 7.42
N ASP A 136 0.09 2.89 8.34
CA ASP A 136 -0.62 1.73 8.88
C ASP A 136 -1.89 2.14 9.63
N GLU A 137 -1.79 3.08 10.57
CA GLU A 137 -2.94 3.61 11.32
C GLU A 137 -4.02 4.19 10.39
N VAL A 138 -3.59 4.93 9.36
CA VAL A 138 -4.52 5.45 8.34
C VAL A 138 -5.15 4.32 7.54
N ALA A 139 -4.39 3.33 7.09
CA ALA A 139 -4.92 2.20 6.30
C ALA A 139 -5.94 1.38 7.11
N GLU A 140 -5.65 1.11 8.38
CA GLU A 140 -6.57 0.43 9.29
C GLU A 140 -7.86 1.23 9.50
N LEU A 141 -7.74 2.51 9.84
CA LEU A 141 -8.88 3.37 10.08
C LEU A 141 -9.71 3.56 8.81
N TRP A 142 -9.08 3.66 7.64
CA TRP A 142 -9.77 3.84 6.36
C TRP A 142 -10.66 2.63 6.02
N ARG A 143 -10.26 1.42 6.43
CA ARG A 143 -11.07 0.21 6.23
C ARG A 143 -12.38 0.26 7.01
N GLY A 144 -12.40 0.89 8.19
CA GLY A 144 -13.58 0.99 9.04
C GLY A 144 -14.38 2.29 8.86
N ASP A 145 -13.70 3.43 8.78
CA ASP A 145 -14.27 4.78 8.73
C ASP A 145 -13.38 5.72 7.91
N PRO A 146 -13.58 5.78 6.57
CA PRO A 146 -12.80 6.66 5.68
C PRO A 146 -12.87 8.14 6.06
N ALA A 147 -13.98 8.59 6.66
CA ALA A 147 -14.13 9.99 7.05
C ALA A 147 -13.23 10.32 8.24
N LYS A 148 -13.14 9.44 9.23
CA LYS A 148 -12.18 9.59 10.34
C LYS A 148 -10.75 9.44 9.87
N ALA A 149 -10.46 8.51 8.96
CA ALA A 149 -9.12 8.38 8.38
C ALA A 149 -8.68 9.66 7.67
N ALA A 150 -9.57 10.29 6.90
CA ALA A 150 -9.29 11.59 6.28
C ALA A 150 -9.05 12.72 7.30
N VAL A 151 -9.71 12.68 8.47
CA VAL A 151 -9.44 13.62 9.58
C VAL A 151 -8.04 13.36 10.15
N LEU A 152 -7.70 12.10 10.44
CA LEU A 152 -6.39 11.70 10.94
C LEU A 152 -5.25 12.15 9.99
N VAL A 153 -5.40 11.96 8.68
CA VAL A 153 -4.39 12.43 7.70
C VAL A 153 -4.19 13.95 7.80
N ARG A 154 -5.25 14.73 7.98
CA ARG A 154 -5.15 16.19 8.13
C ARG A 154 -4.51 16.59 9.46
N GLU A 155 -4.80 15.87 10.53
CA GLU A 155 -4.20 16.09 11.85
C GLU A 155 -2.69 15.81 11.81
N LEU A 156 -2.28 14.67 11.24
CA LEU A 156 -0.87 14.32 11.05
C LEU A 156 -0.13 15.35 10.19
N ALA A 157 -0.75 15.83 9.10
CA ALA A 157 -0.15 16.84 8.24
C ALA A 157 -0.04 18.22 8.91
N ALA A 158 -0.93 18.55 9.85
CA ALA A 158 -0.94 19.84 10.53
C ALA A 158 0.29 20.07 11.42
N CYS A 159 0.92 18.99 11.92
CA CYS A 159 2.15 19.05 12.70
C CYS A 159 3.39 19.43 11.87
N GLY A 160 3.30 19.38 10.53
CA GLY A 160 4.41 19.68 9.62
C GLY A 160 5.49 18.59 9.53
N GLU A 161 5.38 17.56 10.36
CA GLU A 161 6.20 16.35 10.33
C GLU A 161 5.85 15.42 9.17
N PHE A 162 4.66 15.60 8.58
CA PHE A 162 4.17 14.82 7.46
C PHE A 162 3.47 15.72 6.45
N THR A 163 3.40 15.27 5.20
CA THR A 163 2.37 15.75 4.28
C THR A 163 1.23 14.76 4.18
N ALA A 164 0.03 15.26 3.86
CA ALA A 164 -1.11 14.39 3.58
C ALA A 164 -0.83 13.38 2.45
N ALA A 165 -0.09 13.82 1.42
CA ALA A 165 0.30 12.97 0.30
C ALA A 165 1.24 11.83 0.74
N GLU A 166 2.25 12.12 1.57
CA GLU A 166 3.16 11.10 2.10
C GLU A 166 2.45 10.07 2.97
N VAL A 167 1.57 10.51 3.86
CA VAL A 167 0.81 9.59 4.74
C VAL A 167 -0.09 8.68 3.89
N LEU A 168 -0.78 9.24 2.89
CA LEU A 168 -1.61 8.46 1.98
C LEU A 168 -0.80 7.49 1.11
N ASP A 169 0.39 7.89 0.65
CA ASP A 169 1.27 7.02 -0.13
C ASP A 169 1.83 5.88 0.76
N ALA A 170 2.19 6.16 2.01
CA ALA A 170 2.56 5.13 2.99
C ALA A 170 1.40 4.17 3.29
N ALA A 171 0.17 4.68 3.44
CA ALA A 171 -1.02 3.84 3.62
C ALA A 171 -1.30 2.94 2.40
N VAL A 172 -1.06 3.45 1.18
CA VAL A 172 -1.12 2.64 -0.05
C VAL A 172 -0.07 1.53 0.00
N ASP A 173 1.16 1.84 0.40
CA ASP A 173 2.25 0.86 0.49
C ASP A 173 1.95 -0.25 1.51
N VAL A 174 1.39 0.11 2.68
CA VAL A 174 0.94 -0.86 3.68
C VAL A 174 -0.14 -1.78 3.10
N ALA A 175 -1.16 -1.22 2.45
CA ALA A 175 -2.24 -2.01 1.87
C ALA A 175 -1.76 -2.92 0.71
N ILE A 176 -0.84 -2.44 -0.14
CA ILE A 176 -0.20 -3.24 -1.18
C ILE A 176 0.63 -4.35 -0.57
N GLY A 177 1.48 -4.04 0.41
CA GLY A 177 2.33 -5.01 1.10
C GLY A 177 1.52 -6.14 1.72
N ALA A 178 0.44 -5.81 2.43
CA ALA A 178 -0.46 -6.80 3.02
C ALA A 178 -1.13 -7.68 1.95
N GLY A 179 -1.61 -7.09 0.84
CA GLY A 179 -2.20 -7.84 -0.27
C GLY A 179 -1.21 -8.77 -0.96
N LEU A 180 0.03 -8.31 -1.18
CA LEU A 180 1.09 -9.11 -1.79
C LEU A 180 1.55 -10.26 -0.87
N LEU A 181 1.65 -10.02 0.43
CA LEU A 181 1.93 -11.08 1.41
C LEU A 181 0.85 -12.16 1.36
N ALA A 182 -0.43 -11.76 1.40
CA ALA A 182 -1.55 -12.69 1.33
C ALA A 182 -1.56 -13.52 0.03
N LEU A 183 -1.21 -12.90 -1.12
CA LEU A 183 -1.06 -13.64 -2.39
C LEU A 183 0.11 -14.63 -2.36
N ASN A 184 1.23 -14.25 -1.76
CA ASN A 184 2.38 -15.15 -1.62
C ASN A 184 2.06 -16.33 -0.70
N GLU A 185 1.38 -16.09 0.42
CA GLU A 185 0.87 -17.13 1.32
C GLU A 185 -0.07 -18.10 0.58
N ALA A 186 -1.03 -17.56 -0.18
CA ALA A 186 -1.95 -18.34 -1.01
C ALA A 186 -1.23 -19.28 -1.99
N GLY A 187 -0.12 -18.82 -2.59
CA GLY A 187 0.70 -19.63 -3.49
C GLY A 187 1.44 -20.79 -2.82
N THR A 188 1.52 -20.79 -1.49
CA THR A 188 2.21 -21.82 -0.68
C THR A 188 1.26 -22.70 0.13
N ALA A 189 -0.06 -22.48 0.02
CA ALA A 189 -1.05 -23.23 0.77
C ALA A 189 -1.03 -24.73 0.40
N PRO A 190 -1.32 -25.63 1.37
CA PRO A 190 -1.14 -27.07 1.21
C PRO A 190 -2.16 -27.74 0.28
N ASP A 191 -3.33 -27.12 0.06
CA ASP A 191 -4.38 -27.66 -0.80
C ASP A 191 -5.02 -26.57 -1.68
N PRO A 192 -5.55 -26.94 -2.87
CA PRO A 192 -6.10 -25.97 -3.82
C PRO A 192 -7.30 -25.17 -3.31
N SER A 193 -8.10 -25.71 -2.39
CA SER A 193 -9.25 -24.95 -1.85
C SER A 193 -8.74 -23.82 -0.97
N MET A 194 -7.77 -24.11 -0.10
CA MET A 194 -7.10 -23.10 0.72
C MET A 194 -6.35 -22.07 -0.14
N MET A 195 -5.69 -22.48 -1.24
CA MET A 195 -5.07 -21.56 -2.20
C MET A 195 -6.11 -20.57 -2.77
N ALA A 196 -7.28 -21.07 -3.18
CA ALA A 196 -8.35 -20.23 -3.73
C ALA A 196 -8.92 -19.25 -2.68
N GLU A 197 -9.20 -19.73 -1.46
CA GLU A 197 -9.71 -18.91 -0.36
C GLU A 197 -8.72 -17.80 0.02
N GLN A 198 -7.44 -18.13 0.20
CA GLN A 198 -6.41 -17.16 0.57
C GLN A 198 -6.13 -16.17 -0.56
N CYS A 199 -6.18 -16.62 -1.83
CA CYS A 199 -6.07 -15.73 -2.98
C CYS A 199 -7.18 -14.68 -2.99
N LEU A 200 -8.43 -15.08 -2.72
CA LEU A 200 -9.55 -14.15 -2.55
C LEU A 200 -9.40 -13.29 -1.29
N GLY A 201 -8.77 -13.82 -0.24
CA GLY A 201 -8.43 -13.10 0.98
C GLY A 201 -7.48 -11.91 0.78
N ALA A 202 -6.72 -11.87 -0.32
CA ALA A 202 -5.89 -10.72 -0.68
C ALA A 202 -6.70 -9.53 -1.22
N VAL A 203 -7.89 -9.78 -1.79
CA VAL A 203 -8.71 -8.77 -2.49
C VAL A 203 -9.05 -7.56 -1.62
N PRO A 204 -9.49 -7.69 -0.35
CA PRO A 204 -9.80 -6.54 0.49
C PRO A 204 -8.63 -5.56 0.67
N TYR A 205 -7.38 -6.07 0.73
CA TYR A 205 -6.19 -5.23 0.85
C TYR A 205 -5.89 -4.48 -0.45
N LEU A 206 -6.00 -5.16 -1.60
CA LEU A 206 -5.80 -4.54 -2.91
C LEU A 206 -6.89 -3.49 -3.22
N VAL A 207 -8.13 -3.75 -2.83
CA VAL A 207 -9.24 -2.78 -2.95
C VAL A 207 -9.01 -1.58 -2.03
N LEU A 208 -8.51 -1.79 -0.81
CA LEU A 208 -8.14 -0.71 0.09
C LEU A 208 -7.03 0.15 -0.53
N ALA A 209 -5.99 -0.45 -1.13
CA ALA A 209 -4.95 0.27 -1.84
C ALA A 209 -5.51 1.13 -2.99
N VAL A 210 -6.49 0.62 -3.75
CA VAL A 210 -7.20 1.40 -4.79
C VAL A 210 -7.92 2.60 -4.18
N ALA A 211 -8.65 2.40 -3.09
CA ALA A 211 -9.40 3.46 -2.43
C ALA A 211 -8.46 4.56 -1.91
N LEU A 212 -7.38 4.17 -1.23
CA LEU A 212 -6.35 5.08 -0.73
C LEU A 212 -5.63 5.80 -1.87
N ALA A 213 -5.23 5.11 -2.95
CA ALA A 213 -4.58 5.72 -4.11
C ALA A 213 -5.50 6.71 -4.87
N SER A 214 -6.81 6.53 -4.77
CA SER A 214 -7.83 7.38 -5.40
C SER A 214 -8.28 8.56 -4.53
N ALA A 215 -7.85 8.60 -3.27
CA ALA A 215 -8.23 9.63 -2.31
C ALA A 215 -7.51 10.95 -2.64
N ASP A 216 -8.33 11.99 -2.78
CA ASP A 216 -7.92 13.38 -2.90
C ASP A 216 -8.48 14.12 -1.68
N LEU A 217 -7.60 14.66 -0.84
CA LEU A 217 -7.96 15.33 0.43
C LEU A 217 -7.82 16.85 0.38
N ASP A 218 -7.53 17.39 -0.81
CA ASP A 218 -7.37 18.82 -1.12
C ASP A 218 -8.71 19.57 -1.21
#